data_AF-A0AAQ4F6M0-F1
#
_entry.id   AF-A0AAQ4F6M0-F1
#
_cell.length_a   1.000
_cell.length_b   1.000
_cell.length_c   1.000
_cell.angle_alpha   90.00
_cell.angle_beta   90.00
_cell.angle_gamma   90.00
#
_symmetry.space_group_name_H-M   'P 1'
#
loop_
_entity.id
_entity.type
_entity.pdbx_description
1 polymer ?
#
loop_
_entity_poly.entity_id
_entity_poly.type
_entity_poly.pdbx_seq_one_letter_code
_entity_poly.pdbx_strand_id
1 'polypeptide(L)'
;MSTSSCRELPDDGPSCLVREQQADVQIENEGNRADEGKFELNPDHSNYVLVRDETVNRTGLNHFVLRLEQRLINLSDQGPASSAGGDKEGGGGGAELPLIALLVSGGDGCARLVLEHLKRQLPVVVFEGSGGLADLLAFAYREVQRRSPAVWDAEFVEGFLKPELASMLCLLYPAYRDNALARNLLRDRIVESARLACQSHCLTLVDIRSRSCDLTRLDEILLNAFFRAQRPERILRQNQMKKDLLLTIDWNCPDVAMSQVFLKDPSCKFQFSKLGKHFVDTELNWLIESLAGLRGFVDSQELSMNAAGIYTLDPGAAERKALALLALWCAFTQRTALGKRLWQCCDQPIHVALLVSMTYGRLANLVHEGNTKKDLSDACE
;
A
#
# COMPACT_ATOMS: atom_id res chain seq x y z
N MET A 1 41.07 60.89 18.98
CA MET A 1 40.69 61.15 17.58
C MET A 1 40.16 59.84 17.01
N SER A 2 38.91 59.71 16.55
CA SER A 2 37.81 60.68 16.55
C SER A 2 36.45 59.96 16.64
N THR A 3 35.43 60.71 17.05
CA THR A 3 34.04 60.33 17.29
C THR A 3 33.29 59.80 16.06
N SER A 4 32.33 58.88 16.28
CA SER A 4 30.89 59.18 16.05
C SER A 4 29.97 58.01 16.47
N SER A 5 28.92 58.31 17.22
CA SER A 5 27.78 57.42 17.53
C SER A 5 26.50 58.11 17.08
N CYS A 6 25.59 57.39 16.40
CA CYS A 6 24.28 57.92 15.96
C CYS A 6 23.14 56.88 16.06
N ARG A 7 21.93 57.44 16.21
CA ARG A 7 20.57 56.86 16.37
C ARG A 7 19.63 57.51 15.32
N GLU A 8 18.45 57.03 14.91
CA GLU A 8 17.62 55.81 15.10
C GLU A 8 16.51 55.84 14.01
N LEU A 9 15.56 54.90 13.79
CA LEU A 9 15.04 53.74 14.56
C LEU A 9 14.92 52.52 13.55
N PRO A 10 13.78 51.81 13.24
CA PRO A 10 13.75 50.66 12.31
C PRO A 10 12.86 50.87 11.06
N ASP A 11 12.79 49.85 10.20
CA ASP A 11 11.69 49.69 9.22
C ASP A 11 11.19 48.22 9.22
N ASP A 12 9.87 48.03 9.21
CA ASP A 12 9.20 46.76 9.53
C ASP A 12 8.97 45.87 8.29
N GLY A 13 9.21 44.56 8.44
CA GLY A 13 8.90 43.56 7.41
C GLY A 13 9.01 42.12 7.94
N PRO A 14 7.92 41.31 7.92
CA PRO A 14 7.88 40.04 8.66
C PRO A 14 8.65 38.92 7.94
N SER A 15 9.96 38.88 8.14
CA SER A 15 10.83 37.77 7.72
C SER A 15 10.97 36.70 8.82
N CYS A 16 9.84 36.21 9.34
CA CYS A 16 9.80 35.07 10.28
C CYS A 16 10.08 33.72 9.60
N LEU A 17 11.19 33.63 8.84
CA LEU A 17 11.92 32.39 8.68
C LEU A 17 12.88 32.27 9.86
N VAL A 18 12.35 31.80 10.99
CA VAL A 18 13.19 31.36 12.10
C VAL A 18 14.01 30.18 11.58
N ARG A 19 15.26 30.46 11.18
CA ARG A 19 16.31 29.45 11.11
C ARG A 19 16.57 29.00 12.55
N GLU A 20 15.76 28.05 13.02
CA GLU A 20 16.11 27.30 14.22
C GLU A 20 17.50 26.73 13.99
N GLN A 21 18.45 27.14 14.83
CA GLN A 21 19.75 26.52 14.85
C GLN A 21 19.53 25.06 15.20
N GLN A 22 19.87 24.17 14.28
CA GLN A 22 19.77 22.73 14.45
C GLN A 22 20.84 22.30 15.46
N ALA A 23 20.56 22.56 16.73
CA ALA A 23 21.38 22.12 17.84
C ALA A 23 21.28 20.60 17.92
N ASP A 24 22.43 19.92 17.91
CA ASP A 24 22.48 18.48 18.13
C ASP A 24 21.94 18.17 19.54
N VAL A 25 20.70 17.69 19.59
CA VAL A 25 20.08 17.24 20.83
C VAL A 25 20.72 15.90 21.20
N GLN A 26 21.76 15.95 22.02
CA GLN A 26 22.32 14.75 22.64
C GLN A 26 21.28 14.20 23.63
N ILE A 27 20.93 12.93 23.46
CA ILE A 27 19.94 12.23 24.28
C ILE A 27 20.65 11.07 24.95
N GLU A 28 20.78 11.14 26.27
CA GLU A 28 21.36 10.08 27.08
C GLU A 28 20.32 8.96 27.25
N ASN A 29 20.74 7.71 27.05
CA ASN A 29 19.90 6.55 27.34
C ASN A 29 19.90 6.28 28.85
N GLU A 30 18.84 6.71 29.56
CA GLU A 30 18.65 6.48 31.01
C GLU A 30 18.36 5.02 31.39
N GLY A 31 18.23 4.12 30.41
CA GLY A 31 17.85 2.72 30.59
C GLY A 31 16.35 2.50 30.81
N ASN A 32 15.92 1.24 30.77
CA ASN A 32 14.52 0.87 31.02
C ASN A 32 14.11 1.11 32.48
N ARG A 33 13.06 1.92 32.70
CA ARG A 33 12.44 2.16 34.02
C ARG A 33 10.92 1.99 33.90
N ALA A 34 10.49 0.73 33.87
CA ALA A 34 9.08 0.37 33.71
C ALA A 34 8.17 1.01 34.76
N ASP A 35 8.65 1.16 36.00
CA ASP A 35 7.92 1.77 37.12
C ASP A 35 7.63 3.27 36.91
N GLU A 36 8.51 3.98 36.17
CA GLU A 36 8.31 5.37 35.75
C GLU A 36 7.57 5.48 34.39
N GLY A 37 7.22 4.34 33.76
CA GLY A 37 6.67 4.29 32.40
C GLY A 37 7.64 4.75 31.30
N LYS A 38 8.96 4.74 31.60
CA LYS A 38 10.05 5.10 30.69
C LYS A 38 10.70 3.83 30.13
N PHE A 39 10.94 3.81 28.83
CA PHE A 39 11.50 2.67 28.12
C PHE A 39 12.60 3.14 27.16
N GLU A 40 13.54 2.24 26.87
CA GLU A 40 14.63 2.51 25.94
C GLU A 40 14.12 2.62 24.50
N LEU A 41 14.89 3.31 23.66
CA LEU A 41 14.63 3.36 22.22
C LEU A 41 14.96 2.00 21.58
N ASN A 42 14.03 1.46 20.80
CA ASN A 42 14.20 0.16 20.13
C ASN A 42 15.26 0.25 19.02
N PRO A 43 16.42 -0.44 19.14
CA PRO A 43 17.57 -0.27 18.23
C PRO A 43 17.29 -0.66 16.77
N ASP A 44 16.26 -1.46 16.50
CA ASP A 44 15.92 -1.92 15.15
C ASP A 44 15.28 -0.82 14.26
N HIS A 45 15.06 0.39 14.79
CA HIS A 45 14.52 1.51 14.01
C HIS A 45 15.61 2.35 13.34
N SER A 46 15.52 2.48 12.02
CA SER A 46 16.40 3.32 11.19
C SER A 46 16.28 4.83 11.47
N ASN A 47 15.13 5.28 11.97
CA ASN A 47 14.78 6.69 12.15
C ASN A 47 13.90 6.88 13.39
N TYR A 48 14.09 8.00 14.09
CA TYR A 48 13.30 8.38 15.26
C TYR A 48 12.70 9.77 15.06
N VAL A 49 11.44 9.94 15.46
CA VAL A 49 10.77 11.25 15.55
C VAL A 49 10.37 11.45 17.00
N LEU A 50 11.05 12.37 17.66
CA LEU A 50 10.94 12.59 19.10
C LEU A 50 10.01 13.78 19.36
N VAL A 51 8.88 13.50 19.99
CA VAL A 51 7.83 14.49 20.26
C VAL A 51 7.73 14.69 21.77
N ARG A 52 8.05 15.90 22.24
CA ARG A 52 7.78 16.29 23.64
C ARG A 52 6.28 16.53 23.79
N ASP A 53 5.61 15.66 24.52
CA ASP A 53 4.18 15.79 24.85
C ASP A 53 4.01 15.96 26.36
N GLU A 54 3.63 17.17 26.76
CA GLU A 54 3.35 17.53 28.17
C GLU A 54 1.84 17.40 28.50
N THR A 55 1.03 16.86 27.57
CA THR A 55 -0.42 16.73 27.77
C THR A 55 -0.82 15.46 28.53
N VAL A 56 -1.84 15.59 29.37
CA VAL A 56 -2.46 14.47 30.09
C VAL A 56 -2.90 13.38 29.10
N ASN A 57 -2.60 12.11 29.41
CA ASN A 57 -2.98 10.94 28.59
C ASN A 57 -2.45 10.95 27.14
N ARG A 58 -1.26 11.53 26.90
CA ARG A 58 -0.55 11.50 25.60
C ARG A 58 -1.40 12.01 24.42
N THR A 59 -2.18 13.07 24.64
CA THR A 59 -3.17 13.54 23.66
C THR A 59 -2.55 14.40 22.56
N GLY A 60 -1.47 15.12 22.85
CA GLY A 60 -0.64 15.82 21.88
C GLY A 60 0.03 14.84 20.91
N LEU A 61 0.57 13.73 21.42
CA LEU A 61 1.18 12.66 20.62
C LEU A 61 0.17 12.02 19.65
N ASN A 62 -1.02 11.63 20.16
CA ASN A 62 -2.09 11.11 19.30
C ASN A 62 -2.48 12.12 18.19
N HIS A 63 -2.55 13.40 18.52
CA HIS A 63 -2.89 14.45 17.55
C HIS A 63 -1.74 14.73 16.55
N PHE A 64 -0.48 14.59 16.96
CA PHE A 64 0.68 14.65 16.09
C PHE A 64 0.67 13.51 15.07
N VAL A 65 0.49 12.26 15.51
CA VAL A 65 0.41 11.07 14.63
C VAL A 65 -0.69 11.26 13.60
N LEU A 66 -1.90 11.60 14.05
CA LEU A 66 -3.06 11.86 13.17
C LEU A 66 -2.83 12.99 12.16
N ARG A 67 -1.98 14.00 12.46
CA ARG A 67 -1.59 15.05 11.50
C ARG A 67 -0.50 14.58 10.53
N LEU A 68 0.45 13.79 11.01
CA LEU A 68 1.53 13.23 10.20
C LEU A 68 0.96 12.30 9.11
N GLU A 69 0.06 11.39 9.49
CA GLU A 69 -0.68 10.50 8.58
C GLU A 69 -1.42 11.28 7.49
N GLN A 70 -2.17 12.33 7.86
CA GLN A 70 -2.87 13.19 6.89
C GLN A 70 -1.89 13.87 5.93
N ARG A 71 -0.73 14.30 6.41
CA ARG A 71 0.29 14.90 5.54
C ARG A 71 0.92 13.87 4.60
N LEU A 72 1.16 12.64 5.06
CA LEU A 72 1.68 11.54 4.24
C LEU A 72 0.70 11.15 3.12
N ILE A 73 -0.60 11.07 3.41
CA ILE A 73 -1.64 10.81 2.40
C ILE A 73 -1.67 11.93 1.35
N ASN A 74 -1.56 13.18 1.77
CA ASN A 74 -1.64 14.36 0.87
C ASN A 74 -0.34 14.65 0.09
N LEU A 75 0.81 14.07 0.48
CA LEU A 75 2.10 14.36 -0.15
C LEU A 75 2.18 13.87 -1.60
N SER A 76 1.45 12.82 -1.96
CA SER A 76 1.42 12.24 -3.31
C SER A 76 0.63 13.05 -4.34
N ASP A 77 -0.08 14.09 -3.92
CA ASP A 77 -0.81 15.01 -4.81
C ASP A 77 0.08 16.21 -5.24
N GLN A 78 1.22 16.41 -4.57
CA GLN A 78 2.21 17.43 -4.91
C GLN A 78 3.37 16.88 -5.74
N GLY A 79 3.05 16.42 -6.95
CA GLY A 79 4.07 16.32 -8.01
C GLY A 79 4.71 17.70 -8.24
N PRO A 80 6.01 17.79 -8.59
CA PRO A 80 6.68 19.06 -8.75
C PRO A 80 5.99 19.87 -9.85
N ALA A 81 5.64 21.12 -9.53
CA ALA A 81 5.03 22.04 -10.47
C ALA A 81 6.04 22.40 -11.58
N SER A 82 6.06 21.61 -12.65
CA SER A 82 6.83 21.89 -13.86
C SER A 82 6.25 23.11 -14.55
N SER A 83 6.83 24.27 -14.25
CA SER A 83 6.51 25.55 -14.89
C SER A 83 7.07 25.60 -16.32
N ALA A 84 6.35 25.00 -17.26
CA ALA A 84 6.45 25.26 -18.69
C ALA A 84 5.09 24.98 -19.36
N GLY A 85 4.64 25.87 -20.24
CA GLY A 85 3.33 25.76 -20.88
C GLY A 85 3.27 24.64 -21.92
N GLY A 86 2.22 23.83 -21.85
CA GLY A 86 1.88 22.77 -22.80
C GLY A 86 0.57 22.11 -22.36
N ASP A 87 -0.40 22.06 -23.26
CA ASP A 87 -1.80 21.67 -23.11
C ASP A 87 -2.20 20.82 -21.89
N LYS A 88 -3.11 21.37 -21.07
CA LYS A 88 -3.75 20.67 -19.95
C LYS A 88 -4.82 19.68 -20.46
N GLU A 89 -4.41 18.47 -20.84
CA GLU A 89 -5.30 17.32 -20.70
C GLU A 89 -5.46 16.99 -19.21
N GLY A 90 -6.66 17.26 -18.67
CA GLY A 90 -6.95 17.07 -17.25
C GLY A 90 -7.09 15.59 -16.87
N GLY A 91 -6.44 15.17 -15.79
CA GLY A 91 -6.52 13.78 -15.31
C GLY A 91 -5.27 13.23 -14.62
N GLY A 92 -4.35 14.09 -14.16
CA GLY A 92 -3.21 13.68 -13.34
C GLY A 92 -3.66 13.19 -11.96
N GLY A 93 -4.14 11.96 -11.88
CA GLY A 93 -4.57 11.35 -10.63
C GLY A 93 -3.38 11.09 -9.71
N GLY A 94 -3.21 11.93 -8.69
CA GLY A 94 -2.25 11.74 -7.62
C GLY A 94 -2.35 10.34 -7.01
N ALA A 95 -1.19 9.72 -6.78
CA ALA A 95 -1.09 8.36 -6.26
C ALA A 95 -1.24 8.37 -4.73
N GLU A 96 -2.44 8.68 -4.23
CA GLU A 96 -2.80 8.63 -2.80
C GLU A 96 -2.15 7.44 -2.09
N LEU A 97 -1.33 7.74 -1.08
CA LEU A 97 -0.56 6.74 -0.36
C LEU A 97 -1.50 5.79 0.42
N PRO A 98 -1.47 4.47 0.18
CA PRO A 98 -2.32 3.53 0.91
C PRO A 98 -1.83 3.42 2.37
N LEU A 99 -2.70 3.74 3.32
CA LEU A 99 -2.42 3.66 4.76
C LEU A 99 -3.34 2.64 5.45
N ILE A 100 -2.74 1.76 6.25
CA ILE A 100 -3.42 0.70 7.02
C ILE A 100 -2.89 0.77 8.45
N ALA A 101 -3.76 0.69 9.44
CA ALA A 101 -3.38 0.64 10.85
C ALA A 101 -3.49 -0.80 11.39
N LEU A 102 -2.49 -1.23 12.16
CA LEU A 102 -2.44 -2.56 12.79
C LEU A 102 -2.61 -2.43 14.30
N LEU A 103 -3.50 -3.22 14.89
CA LEU A 103 -3.68 -3.31 16.34
C LEU A 103 -3.28 -4.70 16.84
N VAL A 104 -2.15 -4.75 17.58
CA VAL A 104 -1.63 -5.93 18.25
C VAL A 104 -1.56 -5.66 19.76
N SER A 105 -2.27 -6.47 20.54
CA SER A 105 -2.55 -6.32 21.98
C SER A 105 -3.17 -4.97 22.34
N GLY A 106 -2.38 -3.90 22.37
CA GLY A 106 -2.83 -2.52 22.58
C GLY A 106 -3.24 -2.20 24.02
N GLY A 107 -2.72 -1.08 24.53
CA GLY A 107 -3.17 -0.51 25.81
C GLY A 107 -4.43 0.34 25.68
N ASP A 108 -4.89 0.88 26.79
CA ASP A 108 -6.04 1.80 26.86
C ASP A 108 -5.86 3.08 26.04
N GLY A 109 -4.64 3.64 26.02
CA GLY A 109 -4.28 4.81 25.23
C GLY A 109 -4.52 4.64 23.72
N CYS A 110 -4.38 3.42 23.20
CA CYS A 110 -4.59 3.10 21.78
C CYS A 110 -6.07 3.21 21.37
N ALA A 111 -7.02 3.05 22.30
CA ALA A 111 -8.45 3.06 21.98
C ALA A 111 -8.94 4.40 21.42
N ARG A 112 -8.30 5.51 21.80
CA ARG A 112 -8.59 6.83 21.21
C ARG A 112 -8.11 6.89 19.75
N LEU A 113 -6.92 6.40 19.47
CA LEU A 113 -6.33 6.44 18.12
C LEU A 113 -7.14 5.58 17.14
N VAL A 114 -7.47 4.34 17.53
CA VAL A 114 -8.31 3.43 16.74
C VAL A 114 -9.67 4.04 16.42
N LEU A 115 -10.31 4.69 17.39
CA LEU A 115 -11.59 5.38 17.18
C LEU A 115 -11.47 6.52 16.15
N GLU A 116 -10.40 7.31 16.19
CA GLU A 116 -10.16 8.37 15.18
C GLU A 116 -9.82 7.81 13.79
N HIS A 117 -9.13 6.66 13.71
CA HIS A 117 -8.86 5.97 12.44
C HIS A 117 -10.16 5.49 11.79
N LEU A 118 -11.05 4.87 12.56
CA LEU A 118 -12.35 4.40 12.08
C LEU A 118 -13.27 5.55 11.65
N LYS A 119 -13.27 6.69 12.35
CA LYS A 119 -13.98 7.92 11.91
C LYS A 119 -13.46 8.44 10.57
N ARG A 120 -12.16 8.30 10.31
CA ARG A 120 -11.49 8.70 9.06
C ARG A 120 -11.62 7.66 7.94
N GLN A 121 -12.37 6.58 8.15
CA GLN A 121 -12.52 5.44 7.23
C GLN A 121 -11.19 4.73 6.91
N LEU A 122 -10.17 4.91 7.75
CA LEU A 122 -8.86 4.27 7.58
C LEU A 122 -8.99 2.77 7.93
N PRO A 123 -8.49 1.84 7.09
CA PRO A 123 -8.55 0.41 7.36
C PRO A 123 -7.73 0.01 8.59
N VAL A 124 -8.39 -0.59 9.58
CA VAL A 124 -7.80 -1.12 10.80
C VAL A 124 -7.85 -2.64 10.78
N VAL A 125 -6.68 -3.28 10.87
CA VAL A 125 -6.54 -4.74 11.05
C VAL A 125 -6.30 -5.02 12.52
N VAL A 126 -7.17 -5.81 13.14
CA VAL A 126 -7.10 -6.17 14.57
C VAL A 126 -6.72 -7.64 14.71
N PHE A 127 -5.62 -7.88 15.41
CA PHE A 127 -5.07 -9.20 15.66
C PHE A 127 -5.64 -9.82 16.94
N GLU A 128 -6.82 -10.43 16.81
CA GLU A 128 -7.43 -11.21 17.88
C GLU A 128 -6.58 -12.45 18.18
N GLY A 129 -6.32 -12.73 19.45
CA GLY A 129 -5.23 -13.63 19.85
C GLY A 129 -4.21 -12.96 20.74
N SER A 130 -3.95 -11.68 20.50
CA SER A 130 -2.86 -10.91 21.12
C SER A 130 -3.23 -10.26 22.46
N GLY A 131 -4.49 -10.34 22.89
CA GLY A 131 -4.96 -9.84 24.18
C GLY A 131 -5.25 -8.34 24.19
N GLY A 132 -5.18 -7.73 25.37
CA GLY A 132 -5.31 -6.28 25.56
C GLY A 132 -6.60 -5.67 24.97
N LEU A 133 -6.47 -4.50 24.37
CA LEU A 133 -7.53 -3.81 23.63
C LEU A 133 -7.97 -4.58 22.37
N ALA A 134 -7.06 -5.32 21.71
CA ALA A 134 -7.33 -6.03 20.46
C ALA A 134 -8.43 -7.10 20.65
N ASP A 135 -8.28 -7.95 21.67
CA ASP A 135 -9.28 -8.99 21.99
C ASP A 135 -10.61 -8.37 22.49
N LEU A 136 -10.57 -7.27 23.25
CA LEU A 136 -11.78 -6.54 23.68
C LEU A 136 -12.57 -5.94 22.50
N LEU A 137 -11.86 -5.31 21.56
CA LEU A 137 -12.47 -4.73 20.36
C LEU A 137 -12.98 -5.83 19.41
N ALA A 138 -12.24 -6.92 19.26
CA ALA A 138 -12.67 -8.08 18.47
C ALA A 138 -13.93 -8.74 19.04
N PHE A 139 -14.00 -8.93 20.37
CA PHE A 139 -15.22 -9.39 21.04
C PHE A 139 -16.42 -8.47 20.76
N ALA A 140 -16.25 -7.16 20.99
CA ALA A 140 -17.32 -6.19 20.77
C ALA A 140 -17.80 -6.16 19.31
N TYR A 141 -16.86 -6.20 18.36
CA TYR A 141 -17.18 -6.24 16.92
C TYR A 141 -17.92 -7.54 16.54
N ARG A 142 -17.47 -8.71 17.01
CA ARG A 142 -18.14 -10.00 16.76
C ARG A 142 -19.57 -10.01 17.29
N GLU A 143 -19.79 -9.53 18.51
CA GLU A 143 -21.13 -9.51 19.13
C GLU A 143 -22.11 -8.54 18.47
N VAL A 144 -21.64 -7.36 18.03
CA VAL A 144 -22.46 -6.43 17.25
C VAL A 144 -22.74 -7.01 15.85
N GLN A 145 -21.73 -7.57 15.17
CA GLN A 145 -21.88 -8.12 13.83
C GLN A 145 -22.88 -9.29 13.77
N ARG A 146 -22.91 -10.14 14.81
CA ARG A 146 -23.86 -11.28 14.94
C ARG A 146 -25.33 -10.87 14.94
N ARG A 147 -25.67 -9.67 15.44
CA ARG A 147 -27.06 -9.20 15.61
C ARG A 147 -27.59 -8.32 14.46
N SER A 148 -26.89 -8.32 13.32
CA SER A 148 -27.11 -7.46 12.14
C SER A 148 -26.47 -6.06 12.23
N PRO A 149 -25.52 -5.70 11.34
CA PRO A 149 -24.92 -4.36 11.29
C PRO A 149 -25.88 -3.20 10.99
N ALA A 150 -27.11 -3.50 10.53
CA ALA A 150 -28.03 -2.50 9.99
C ALA A 150 -28.90 -1.80 11.06
N VAL A 151 -29.07 -2.41 12.25
CA VAL A 151 -29.90 -1.88 13.33
C VAL A 151 -29.08 -1.86 14.62
N TRP A 152 -28.91 -0.68 15.20
CA TRP A 152 -28.20 -0.52 16.47
C TRP A 152 -29.15 -0.77 17.64
N ASP A 153 -29.06 -1.95 18.24
CA ASP A 153 -29.85 -2.35 19.40
C ASP A 153 -29.27 -1.74 20.69
N ALA A 154 -29.91 -0.68 21.18
CA ALA A 154 -29.50 0.01 22.41
C ALA A 154 -29.75 -0.83 23.68
N GLU A 155 -30.78 -1.68 23.70
CA GLU A 155 -31.10 -2.52 24.86
C GLU A 155 -30.05 -3.60 25.05
N PHE A 156 -29.63 -4.25 23.96
CA PHE A 156 -28.49 -5.18 23.96
C PHE A 156 -27.17 -4.50 24.40
N VAL A 157 -26.91 -3.27 23.90
CA VAL A 157 -25.66 -2.56 24.17
C VAL A 157 -25.55 -2.16 25.64
N GLU A 158 -26.59 -1.59 26.24
CA GLU A 158 -26.59 -1.24 27.67
C GLU A 158 -26.77 -2.47 28.59
N GLY A 159 -27.58 -3.44 28.19
CA GLY A 159 -27.96 -4.59 29.02
C GLY A 159 -26.95 -5.74 29.04
N PHE A 160 -26.17 -5.94 27.98
CA PHE A 160 -25.19 -7.03 27.87
C PHE A 160 -23.79 -6.53 27.52
N LEU A 161 -23.62 -5.84 26.39
CA LEU A 161 -22.29 -5.55 25.84
C LEU A 161 -21.46 -4.67 26.79
N LYS A 162 -22.07 -3.62 27.35
CA LYS A 162 -21.39 -2.71 28.30
C LYS A 162 -21.05 -3.37 29.64
N PRO A 163 -21.96 -4.13 30.30
CA PRO A 163 -21.62 -4.92 31.47
C PRO A 163 -20.47 -5.92 31.25
N GLU A 164 -20.52 -6.71 30.16
CA GLU A 164 -19.48 -7.70 29.84
C GLU A 164 -18.12 -7.04 29.56
N LEU A 165 -18.09 -5.97 28.75
CA LEU A 165 -16.86 -5.20 28.52
C LEU A 165 -16.31 -4.59 29.82
N ALA A 166 -17.16 -4.10 30.73
CA ALA A 166 -16.72 -3.59 32.03
C ALA A 166 -16.15 -4.71 32.93
N SER A 167 -16.73 -5.91 32.88
CA SER A 167 -16.22 -7.10 33.59
C SER A 167 -14.84 -7.50 33.07
N MET A 168 -14.68 -7.66 31.75
CA MET A 168 -13.39 -8.01 31.13
C MET A 168 -12.33 -6.92 31.35
N LEU A 169 -12.70 -5.64 31.32
CA LEU A 169 -11.78 -4.54 31.65
C LEU A 169 -11.26 -4.61 33.09
N CYS A 170 -12.12 -4.93 34.06
CA CYS A 170 -11.74 -5.14 35.47
C CYS A 170 -10.90 -6.42 35.72
N LEU A 171 -10.89 -7.36 34.76
CA LEU A 171 -10.05 -8.55 34.78
C LEU A 171 -8.68 -8.28 34.16
N LEU A 172 -8.64 -7.63 33.00
CA LEU A 172 -7.40 -7.30 32.27
C LEU A 172 -6.60 -6.17 32.93
N TYR A 173 -7.28 -5.17 33.49
CA TYR A 173 -6.67 -3.98 34.08
C TYR A 173 -7.25 -3.75 35.49
N PRO A 174 -6.63 -4.32 36.55
CA PRO A 174 -7.16 -4.22 37.92
C PRO A 174 -7.39 -2.77 38.41
N ALA A 175 -6.61 -1.80 37.94
CA ALA A 175 -6.75 -0.38 38.27
C ALA A 175 -8.12 0.24 37.87
N TYR A 176 -8.87 -0.37 36.95
CA TYR A 176 -10.22 0.08 36.57
C TYR A 176 -11.34 -0.39 37.53
N ARG A 177 -11.01 -1.17 38.56
CA ARG A 177 -11.94 -1.50 39.64
C ARG A 177 -12.28 -0.26 40.44
N ASP A 178 -11.26 0.51 40.81
CA ASP A 178 -11.39 1.71 41.65
C ASP A 178 -11.72 2.97 40.81
N ASN A 179 -11.26 3.03 39.55
CA ASN A 179 -11.53 4.14 38.64
C ASN A 179 -12.68 3.85 37.65
N ALA A 180 -13.91 3.88 38.16
CA ALA A 180 -15.12 3.65 37.36
C ALA A 180 -15.31 4.65 36.20
N LEU A 181 -14.85 5.89 36.34
CA LEU A 181 -14.95 6.92 35.29
C LEU A 181 -14.09 6.53 34.07
N ALA A 182 -12.81 6.21 34.29
CA ALA A 182 -11.89 5.81 33.22
C ALA A 182 -12.35 4.50 32.55
N ARG A 183 -12.83 3.53 33.33
CA ARG A 183 -13.40 2.28 32.83
C ARG A 183 -14.58 2.53 31.88
N ASN A 184 -15.55 3.34 32.31
CA ASN A 184 -16.74 3.64 31.51
C ASN A 184 -16.35 4.38 30.22
N LEU A 185 -15.41 5.33 30.29
CA LEU A 185 -14.91 6.06 29.12
C LEU A 185 -14.22 5.15 28.09
N LEU A 186 -13.40 4.19 28.55
CA LEU A 186 -12.75 3.22 27.67
C LEU A 186 -13.75 2.24 27.04
N ARG A 187 -14.66 1.69 27.86
CA ARG A 187 -15.77 0.84 27.42
C ARG A 187 -16.59 1.52 26.32
N ASP A 188 -17.00 2.76 26.53
CA ASP A 188 -17.86 3.50 25.59
C ASP A 188 -17.12 3.80 24.27
N ARG A 189 -15.79 4.03 24.31
CA ARG A 189 -14.95 4.11 23.10
C ARG A 189 -14.86 2.79 22.33
N ILE A 190 -14.77 1.65 23.02
CA ILE A 190 -14.72 0.32 22.37
C ILE A 190 -16.06 0.02 21.68
N VAL A 191 -17.18 0.29 22.38
CA VAL A 191 -18.54 0.13 21.82
C VAL A 191 -18.74 1.03 20.59
N GLU A 192 -18.35 2.30 20.66
CA GLU A 192 -18.44 3.24 19.53
C GLU A 192 -17.51 2.84 18.36
N SER A 193 -16.32 2.32 18.66
CA SER A 193 -15.41 1.80 17.63
C SER A 193 -16.03 0.59 16.90
N ALA A 194 -16.62 -0.35 17.63
CA ALA A 194 -17.33 -1.48 17.04
C ALA A 194 -18.52 -1.02 16.17
N ARG A 195 -19.28 -0.01 16.63
CA ARG A 195 -20.38 0.59 15.86
C ARG A 195 -19.92 1.15 14.52
N LEU A 196 -18.90 2.01 14.52
CA LEU A 196 -18.36 2.63 13.31
C LEU A 196 -17.73 1.60 12.36
N ALA A 197 -17.04 0.60 12.90
CA ALA A 197 -16.46 -0.51 12.16
C ALA A 197 -17.52 -1.33 11.40
N CYS A 198 -18.69 -1.60 12.02
CA CYS A 198 -19.80 -2.29 11.37
C CYS A 198 -20.41 -1.49 10.22
N GLN A 199 -20.53 -0.16 10.36
CA GLN A 199 -21.11 0.73 9.34
C GLN A 199 -20.17 0.96 8.13
N SER A 200 -18.87 1.08 8.39
CA SER A 200 -17.86 1.45 7.38
C SER A 200 -17.24 0.26 6.65
N HIS A 201 -17.19 -0.92 7.29
CA HIS A 201 -16.36 -2.08 6.88
C HIS A 201 -14.84 -1.86 6.94
N CYS A 202 -14.38 -0.77 7.56
CA CYS A 202 -12.96 -0.46 7.73
C CYS A 202 -12.23 -1.36 8.74
N LEU A 203 -12.91 -2.26 9.44
CA LEU A 203 -12.29 -3.17 10.42
C LEU A 203 -12.25 -4.61 9.90
N THR A 204 -11.05 -5.20 9.95
CA THR A 204 -10.82 -6.62 9.61
C THR A 204 -10.21 -7.34 10.81
N LEU A 205 -10.83 -8.44 11.23
CA LEU A 205 -10.33 -9.30 12.31
C LEU A 205 -9.44 -10.40 11.75
N VAL A 206 -8.30 -10.63 12.40
CA VAL A 206 -7.38 -11.73 12.14
C VAL A 206 -7.21 -12.52 13.42
N ASP A 207 -7.73 -13.75 13.46
CA ASP A 207 -7.67 -14.62 14.65
C ASP A 207 -6.39 -15.46 14.63
N ILE A 208 -5.34 -14.97 15.29
CA ILE A 208 -4.00 -15.62 15.35
C ILE A 208 -4.09 -17.02 15.99
N ARG A 209 -5.10 -17.28 16.84
CA ARG A 209 -5.29 -18.58 17.50
C ARG A 209 -5.94 -19.61 16.59
N SER A 210 -6.50 -19.20 15.45
CA SER A 210 -7.08 -20.12 14.48
C SER A 210 -6.01 -20.89 13.72
N ARG A 211 -6.19 -22.21 13.57
CA ARG A 211 -5.38 -23.06 12.69
C ARG A 211 -5.49 -22.70 11.21
N SER A 212 -6.44 -21.83 10.83
CA SER A 212 -6.60 -21.29 9.48
C SER A 212 -5.88 -19.95 9.27
N CYS A 213 -5.25 -19.39 10.31
CA CYS A 213 -4.50 -18.14 10.18
C CYS A 213 -3.08 -18.45 9.71
N ASP A 214 -2.76 -17.98 8.51
CA ASP A 214 -1.43 -18.07 7.92
C ASP A 214 -0.84 -16.67 7.77
N LEU A 215 0.06 -16.32 8.69
CA LEU A 215 0.73 -15.01 8.68
C LEU A 215 1.83 -14.92 7.62
N THR A 216 2.16 -16.01 6.89
CA THR A 216 3.05 -15.90 5.72
C THR A 216 2.39 -15.13 4.57
N ARG A 217 1.05 -15.09 4.55
CA ARG A 217 0.20 -14.37 3.57
C ARG A 217 -0.32 -13.04 4.13
N LEU A 218 0.48 -12.38 4.97
CA LEU A 218 0.12 -11.11 5.61
C LEU A 218 -0.13 -10.00 4.57
N ASP A 219 0.66 -9.97 3.51
CA ASP A 219 0.48 -9.14 2.32
C ASP A 219 -0.96 -9.20 1.78
N GLU A 220 -1.50 -10.40 1.59
CA GLU A 220 -2.87 -10.60 1.14
C GLU A 220 -3.89 -10.11 2.18
N ILE A 221 -3.67 -10.38 3.47
CA ILE A 221 -4.56 -9.94 4.54
C ILE A 221 -4.64 -8.40 4.57
N LEU A 222 -3.50 -7.72 4.45
CA LEU A 222 -3.42 -6.26 4.44
C LEU A 222 -4.10 -5.66 3.20
N LEU A 223 -3.80 -6.17 2.00
CA LEU A 223 -4.42 -5.69 0.77
C LEU A 223 -5.93 -5.95 0.74
N ASN A 224 -6.39 -7.12 1.19
CA ASN A 224 -7.82 -7.42 1.30
C ASN A 224 -8.52 -6.49 2.31
N ALA A 225 -7.89 -6.18 3.44
CA ALA A 225 -8.43 -5.21 4.41
C ALA A 225 -8.51 -3.79 3.81
N PHE A 226 -7.49 -3.37 3.06
CA PHE A 226 -7.46 -2.08 2.36
C PHE A 226 -8.56 -1.99 1.29
N PHE A 227 -8.63 -2.95 0.36
CA PHE A 227 -9.65 -2.98 -0.70
C PHE A 227 -11.08 -3.16 -0.18
N ARG A 228 -11.27 -3.74 1.01
CA ARG A 228 -12.58 -3.85 1.68
C ARG A 228 -13.04 -2.53 2.31
N ALA A 229 -12.11 -1.70 2.79
CA ALA A 229 -12.41 -0.39 3.35
C ALA A 229 -12.71 0.66 2.27
N GLN A 230 -12.10 0.52 1.08
CA GLN A 230 -12.38 1.40 -0.05
C GLN A 230 -13.85 1.33 -0.51
N ARG A 231 -14.47 2.49 -0.71
CA ARG A 231 -15.77 2.64 -1.40
C ARG A 231 -15.66 3.66 -2.53
N PRO A 232 -15.02 3.33 -3.67
CA PRO A 232 -14.93 4.27 -4.78
C PRO A 232 -16.32 4.59 -5.33
N GLU A 233 -16.59 5.89 -5.51
CA GLU A 233 -17.76 6.34 -6.26
C GLU A 233 -17.77 5.73 -7.66
N ARG A 234 -18.97 5.50 -8.21
CA ARG A 234 -19.13 4.85 -9.53
C ARG A 234 -18.32 5.52 -10.65
N ILE A 235 -18.11 6.83 -10.57
CA ILE A 235 -17.40 7.65 -11.57
C ILE A 235 -15.88 7.43 -11.50
N LEU A 236 -15.31 7.22 -10.30
CA LEU A 236 -13.86 7.09 -10.10
C LEU A 236 -13.37 5.64 -10.18
N ARG A 237 -14.29 4.66 -10.31
CA ARG A 237 -13.99 3.22 -10.24
C ARG A 237 -12.86 2.77 -11.17
N GLN A 238 -12.80 3.24 -12.42
CA GLN A 238 -11.76 2.83 -13.37
C GLN A 238 -10.36 3.30 -12.94
N ASN A 239 -10.26 4.55 -12.47
CA ASN A 239 -9.01 5.10 -11.95
C ASN A 239 -8.58 4.40 -10.66
N GLN A 240 -9.54 4.08 -9.78
CA GLN A 240 -9.25 3.33 -8.56
C GLN A 240 -8.78 1.90 -8.87
N MET A 241 -9.46 1.18 -9.76
CA MET A 241 -9.04 -0.18 -10.13
C MET A 241 -7.66 -0.21 -10.81
N LYS A 242 -7.27 0.86 -11.52
CA LYS A 242 -5.90 1.02 -12.02
C LYS A 242 -4.89 1.25 -10.88
N LYS A 243 -5.22 2.03 -9.84
CA LYS A 243 -4.40 2.16 -8.62
C LYS A 243 -4.28 0.82 -7.88
N ASP A 244 -5.39 0.09 -7.71
CA ASP A 244 -5.44 -1.21 -7.03
C ASP A 244 -4.64 -2.29 -7.78
N LEU A 245 -4.68 -2.28 -9.13
CA LEU A 245 -3.86 -3.17 -9.96
C LEU A 245 -2.36 -2.85 -9.83
N LEU A 246 -1.99 -1.57 -9.83
CA LEU A 246 -0.59 -1.18 -9.61
C LEU A 246 -0.13 -1.60 -8.21
N LEU A 247 -0.94 -1.40 -7.17
CA LEU A 247 -0.62 -1.79 -5.81
C LEU A 247 -0.43 -3.31 -5.66
N THR A 248 -1.27 -4.13 -6.30
CA THR A 248 -1.12 -5.60 -6.29
C THR A 248 0.09 -6.08 -7.10
N ILE A 249 0.54 -5.33 -8.10
CA ILE A 249 1.80 -5.57 -8.83
C ILE A 249 3.00 -5.19 -7.95
N ASP A 250 2.98 -4.01 -7.32
CA ASP A 250 4.06 -3.52 -6.45
C ASP A 250 4.29 -4.43 -5.23
N TRP A 251 3.21 -5.04 -4.70
CA TRP A 251 3.27 -6.03 -3.61
C TRP A 251 3.48 -7.47 -4.10
N ASN A 252 3.47 -7.72 -5.41
CA ASN A 252 3.61 -9.04 -6.03
C ASN A 252 2.57 -10.07 -5.55
N CYS A 253 1.30 -9.66 -5.41
CA CYS A 253 0.18 -10.48 -4.93
C CYS A 253 -0.81 -10.83 -6.08
N PRO A 254 -0.50 -11.77 -6.98
CA PRO A 254 -1.33 -12.06 -8.17
C PRO A 254 -2.71 -12.62 -7.83
N ASP A 255 -2.85 -13.39 -6.75
CA ASP A 255 -4.13 -13.95 -6.31
C ASP A 255 -5.09 -12.87 -5.81
N VAL A 256 -4.55 -11.81 -5.20
CA VAL A 256 -5.30 -10.61 -4.80
C VAL A 256 -5.67 -9.78 -6.03
N ALA A 257 -4.76 -9.63 -7.01
CA ALA A 257 -5.09 -8.98 -8.28
C ALA A 257 -6.26 -9.69 -8.99
N MET A 258 -6.22 -11.03 -9.05
CA MET A 258 -7.30 -11.83 -9.64
C MET A 258 -8.63 -11.62 -8.92
N SER A 259 -8.65 -11.82 -7.61
CA SER A 259 -9.87 -11.80 -6.80
C SER A 259 -10.44 -10.40 -6.56
N GLN A 260 -9.59 -9.39 -6.35
CA GLN A 260 -10.00 -8.05 -5.97
C GLN A 260 -10.01 -7.03 -7.11
N VAL A 261 -9.34 -7.29 -8.23
CA VAL A 261 -9.35 -6.41 -9.41
C VAL A 261 -10.06 -7.08 -10.58
N PHE A 262 -9.51 -8.16 -11.13
CA PHE A 262 -10.00 -8.73 -12.40
C PHE A 262 -11.42 -9.30 -12.32
N LEU A 263 -11.81 -9.97 -11.21
CA LEU A 263 -13.19 -10.42 -11.03
C LEU A 263 -14.21 -9.27 -10.90
N LYS A 264 -13.79 -8.04 -10.57
CA LYS A 264 -14.69 -6.88 -10.44
C LYS A 264 -14.90 -6.12 -11.76
N ASP A 265 -14.00 -6.29 -12.74
CA ASP A 265 -14.15 -5.78 -14.11
C ASP A 265 -13.66 -6.82 -15.13
N PRO A 266 -14.54 -7.74 -15.57
CA PRO A 266 -14.20 -8.76 -16.56
C PRO A 266 -13.94 -8.20 -17.96
N SER A 267 -14.06 -6.88 -18.19
CA SER A 267 -13.68 -6.27 -19.47
C SER A 267 -12.17 -6.14 -19.63
N CYS A 268 -11.41 -6.11 -18.53
CA CYS A 268 -9.95 -6.06 -18.49
C CYS A 268 -9.29 -4.92 -19.32
N LYS A 269 -10.02 -3.86 -19.66
CA LYS A 269 -9.54 -2.77 -20.55
C LYS A 269 -8.66 -1.74 -19.82
N PHE A 270 -7.58 -2.20 -19.19
CA PHE A 270 -6.62 -1.33 -18.50
C PHE A 270 -5.70 -0.61 -19.50
N GLN A 271 -5.93 0.69 -19.71
CA GLN A 271 -5.05 1.52 -20.55
C GLN A 271 -3.79 1.97 -19.77
N PHE A 272 -2.64 1.38 -20.12
CA PHE A 272 -1.32 1.73 -19.59
C PHE A 272 -0.62 2.77 -20.49
N SER A 273 -0.87 4.05 -20.21
CA SER A 273 -0.40 5.21 -20.99
C SER A 273 1.05 5.64 -20.73
N LYS A 274 1.97 4.72 -20.41
CA LYS A 274 3.37 5.04 -20.05
C LYS A 274 4.45 4.52 -21.00
N LEU A 275 4.11 3.77 -22.05
CA LEU A 275 5.04 3.52 -23.15
C LEU A 275 5.03 4.71 -24.12
N GLY A 276 6.21 5.09 -24.62
CA GLY A 276 6.32 6.13 -25.63
C GLY A 276 5.50 5.75 -26.88
N LYS A 277 4.82 6.73 -27.48
CA LYS A 277 3.86 6.54 -28.59
C LYS A 277 4.40 5.76 -29.80
N HIS A 278 5.72 5.68 -29.93
CA HIS A 278 6.42 5.00 -31.03
C HIS A 278 7.25 3.79 -30.57
N PHE A 279 7.32 3.47 -29.28
CA PHE A 279 8.19 2.39 -28.76
C PHE A 279 7.94 1.05 -29.45
N VAL A 280 6.66 0.66 -29.57
CA VAL A 280 6.24 -0.61 -30.16
C VAL A 280 6.59 -0.69 -31.65
N ASP A 281 6.33 0.38 -32.39
CA ASP A 281 6.46 0.38 -33.84
C ASP A 281 7.89 0.67 -34.34
N THR A 282 8.73 1.31 -33.52
CA THR A 282 10.09 1.74 -33.90
C THR A 282 11.19 1.04 -33.09
N GLU A 283 11.33 1.37 -31.81
CA GLU A 283 12.42 0.88 -30.94
C GLU A 283 12.37 -0.64 -30.75
N LEU A 284 11.19 -1.20 -30.50
CA LEU A 284 10.98 -2.65 -30.35
C LEU A 284 11.22 -3.40 -31.67
N ASN A 285 10.74 -2.87 -32.80
CA ASN A 285 11.03 -3.45 -34.12
C ASN A 285 12.53 -3.41 -34.44
N TRP A 286 13.23 -2.32 -34.12
CA TRP A 286 14.68 -2.21 -34.30
C TRP A 286 15.45 -3.23 -33.44
N LEU A 287 15.03 -3.42 -32.19
CA LEU A 287 15.61 -4.42 -31.28
C LEU A 287 15.40 -5.84 -31.80
N ILE A 288 14.19 -6.16 -32.28
CA ILE A 288 13.84 -7.45 -32.87
C ILE A 288 14.59 -7.70 -34.19
N GLU A 289 14.73 -6.70 -35.06
CA GLU A 289 15.55 -6.82 -36.27
C GLU A 289 17.02 -7.10 -35.92
N SER A 290 17.58 -6.35 -34.97
CA SER A 290 18.99 -6.49 -34.56
C SER A 290 19.29 -7.88 -33.95
N LEU A 291 18.40 -8.39 -33.11
CA LEU A 291 18.65 -9.61 -32.32
C LEU A 291 18.08 -10.89 -32.96
N ALA A 292 16.96 -10.82 -33.67
CA ALA A 292 16.32 -11.97 -34.32
C ALA A 292 16.37 -11.92 -35.85
N GLY A 293 16.63 -10.77 -36.46
CA GLY A 293 16.60 -10.60 -37.92
C GLY A 293 15.19 -10.42 -38.52
N LEU A 294 14.16 -10.26 -37.69
CA LEU A 294 12.77 -10.13 -38.13
C LEU A 294 12.44 -8.64 -38.35
N ARG A 295 12.16 -8.25 -39.59
CA ARG A 295 11.83 -6.87 -39.98
C ARG A 295 10.34 -6.60 -39.89
N GLY A 296 9.94 -5.46 -39.31
CA GLY A 296 8.54 -5.06 -39.20
C GLY A 296 7.65 -6.13 -38.56
N PHE A 297 8.20 -6.86 -37.58
CA PHE A 297 7.54 -8.00 -36.96
C PHE A 297 6.33 -7.59 -36.11
N VAL A 298 6.37 -6.36 -35.59
CA VAL A 298 5.36 -5.79 -34.70
C VAL A 298 4.68 -4.62 -35.38
N ASP A 299 3.35 -4.59 -35.30
CA ASP A 299 2.51 -3.46 -35.73
C ASP A 299 1.48 -3.22 -34.62
N SER A 300 1.49 -2.03 -34.02
CA SER A 300 0.60 -1.67 -32.91
C SER A 300 -0.88 -1.64 -33.31
N GLN A 301 -1.19 -1.33 -34.56
CA GLN A 301 -2.55 -1.36 -35.11
C GLN A 301 -3.00 -2.81 -35.33
N GLU A 302 -2.15 -3.66 -35.93
CA GLU A 302 -2.44 -5.09 -36.12
C GLU A 302 -2.69 -5.80 -34.78
N LEU A 303 -1.82 -5.59 -33.78
CA LEU A 303 -1.99 -6.14 -32.43
C LEU A 303 -3.30 -5.67 -31.78
N SER A 304 -3.67 -4.39 -31.95
CA SER A 304 -4.90 -3.83 -31.40
C SER A 304 -6.16 -4.42 -32.07
N MET A 305 -6.12 -4.64 -33.39
CA MET A 305 -7.21 -5.27 -34.13
C MET A 305 -7.37 -6.75 -33.73
N ASN A 306 -6.26 -7.50 -33.66
CA ASN A 306 -6.26 -8.89 -33.20
C ASN A 306 -6.82 -9.02 -31.76
N ALA A 307 -6.43 -8.13 -30.84
CA ALA A 307 -6.97 -8.10 -29.47
C ALA A 307 -8.46 -7.73 -29.40
N ALA A 308 -8.99 -7.02 -30.39
CA ALA A 308 -10.42 -6.74 -30.55
C ALA A 308 -11.20 -7.88 -31.23
N GLY A 309 -10.54 -8.99 -31.60
CA GLY A 309 -11.13 -10.11 -32.34
C GLY A 309 -11.27 -9.85 -33.85
N ILE A 310 -10.65 -8.80 -34.38
CA ILE A 310 -10.65 -8.42 -35.79
C ILE A 310 -9.33 -8.88 -36.40
N TYR A 311 -9.26 -10.18 -36.73
CA TYR A 311 -8.04 -10.79 -37.24
C TYR A 311 -7.76 -10.41 -38.70
N THR A 312 -6.51 -10.06 -39.00
CA THR A 312 -6.05 -9.75 -40.37
C THR A 312 -5.72 -11.00 -41.19
N LEU A 313 -5.43 -12.12 -40.51
CA LEU A 313 -5.10 -13.44 -41.07
C LEU A 313 -6.07 -14.46 -40.45
N ASP A 314 -5.55 -15.45 -39.73
CA ASP A 314 -6.32 -16.39 -38.91
C ASP A 314 -6.00 -16.23 -37.41
N PRO A 315 -6.91 -16.63 -36.50
CA PRO A 315 -6.70 -16.48 -35.06
C PRO A 315 -5.46 -17.22 -34.53
N GLY A 316 -5.12 -18.38 -35.11
CA GLY A 316 -3.97 -19.19 -34.68
C GLY A 316 -2.63 -18.56 -35.08
N ALA A 317 -2.54 -17.97 -36.28
CA ALA A 317 -1.36 -17.17 -36.67
C ALA A 317 -1.20 -15.91 -35.80
N ALA A 318 -2.30 -15.23 -35.46
CA ALA A 318 -2.26 -14.10 -34.54
C ALA A 318 -1.76 -14.51 -33.13
N GLU A 319 -2.25 -15.64 -32.61
CA GLU A 319 -1.80 -16.20 -31.33
C GLU A 319 -0.32 -16.60 -31.34
N ARG A 320 0.15 -17.32 -32.37
CA ARG A 320 1.58 -17.64 -32.56
C ARG A 320 2.47 -16.40 -32.58
N LYS A 321 2.05 -15.37 -33.33
CA LYS A 321 2.78 -14.11 -33.45
C LYS A 321 2.87 -13.39 -32.10
N ALA A 322 1.77 -13.37 -31.34
CA ALA A 322 1.75 -12.83 -29.97
C ALA A 322 2.66 -13.61 -29.00
N LEU A 323 2.62 -14.94 -29.02
CA LEU A 323 3.48 -15.78 -28.18
C LEU A 323 4.97 -15.62 -28.53
N ALA A 324 5.32 -15.58 -29.82
CA ALA A 324 6.69 -15.32 -30.27
C ALA A 324 7.18 -13.92 -29.85
N LEU A 325 6.33 -12.89 -29.94
CA LEU A 325 6.64 -11.54 -29.47
C LEU A 325 6.85 -11.48 -27.95
N LEU A 326 6.01 -12.15 -27.16
CA LEU A 326 6.16 -12.24 -25.71
C LEU A 326 7.41 -13.02 -25.30
N ALA A 327 7.76 -14.08 -26.02
CA ALA A 327 8.99 -14.85 -25.79
C ALA A 327 10.24 -14.01 -26.10
N LEU A 328 10.25 -13.26 -27.21
CA LEU A 328 11.30 -12.27 -27.53
C LEU A 328 11.43 -11.22 -26.42
N TRP A 329 10.32 -10.65 -25.95
CA TRP A 329 10.31 -9.70 -24.84
C TRP A 329 10.89 -10.27 -23.54
N CYS A 330 10.59 -11.55 -23.24
CA CYS A 330 11.18 -12.23 -22.10
C CYS A 330 12.69 -12.39 -22.23
N ALA A 331 13.21 -12.67 -23.43
CA ALA A 331 14.64 -12.73 -23.68
C ALA A 331 15.32 -11.36 -23.51
N PHE A 332 14.75 -10.31 -24.09
CA PHE A 332 15.26 -8.92 -23.96
C PHE A 332 15.28 -8.42 -22.52
N THR A 333 14.34 -8.89 -21.68
CA THR A 333 14.20 -8.48 -20.27
C THR A 333 14.73 -9.52 -19.27
N GLN A 334 15.43 -10.56 -19.75
CA GLN A 334 15.97 -11.68 -18.95
C GLN A 334 14.93 -12.37 -18.02
N ARG A 335 13.64 -12.34 -18.38
CA ARG A 335 12.54 -12.94 -17.61
C ARG A 335 12.43 -14.44 -17.89
N THR A 336 13.49 -15.19 -17.56
CA THR A 336 13.63 -16.62 -17.87
C THR A 336 12.48 -17.49 -17.35
N ALA A 337 11.97 -17.21 -16.15
CA ALA A 337 10.80 -17.92 -15.58
C ALA A 337 9.51 -17.70 -16.40
N LEU A 338 9.28 -16.48 -16.88
CA LEU A 338 8.12 -16.17 -17.74
C LEU A 338 8.30 -16.79 -19.13
N GLY A 339 9.51 -16.72 -19.70
CA GLY A 339 9.85 -17.38 -20.97
C GLY A 339 9.59 -18.89 -20.92
N LYS A 340 10.00 -19.58 -19.84
CA LYS A 340 9.72 -21.02 -19.63
C LYS A 340 8.23 -21.33 -19.57
N ARG A 341 7.39 -20.44 -19.02
CA ARG A 341 5.92 -20.61 -19.01
C ARG A 341 5.29 -20.36 -20.37
N LEU A 342 5.69 -19.31 -21.08
CA LEU A 342 5.21 -19.05 -22.44
C LEU A 342 5.56 -20.19 -23.40
N TRP A 343 6.77 -20.74 -23.28
CA TRP A 343 7.23 -21.88 -24.09
C TRP A 343 6.35 -23.13 -23.90
N GLN A 344 5.88 -23.40 -22.67
CA GLN A 344 4.94 -24.49 -22.36
C GLN A 344 3.56 -24.31 -23.00
N CYS A 345 3.18 -23.08 -23.37
CA CYS A 345 1.89 -22.76 -24.00
C CYS A 345 1.96 -22.64 -25.53
N CYS A 346 3.14 -22.77 -26.14
CA CYS A 346 3.31 -22.64 -27.59
C CYS A 346 2.94 -23.94 -28.33
N ASP A 347 2.20 -23.82 -29.43
CA ASP A 347 1.96 -24.92 -30.38
C ASP A 347 3.22 -25.27 -31.21
N GLN A 348 4.15 -24.31 -31.32
CA GLN A 348 5.43 -24.43 -32.04
C GLN A 348 6.65 -24.20 -31.11
N PRO A 349 6.86 -25.05 -30.08
CA PRO A 349 7.89 -24.82 -29.07
C PRO A 349 9.31 -24.80 -29.64
N ILE A 350 9.60 -25.57 -30.70
CA ILE A 350 10.93 -25.62 -31.32
C ILE A 350 11.28 -24.28 -31.98
N HIS A 351 10.34 -23.66 -32.70
CA HIS A 351 10.57 -22.38 -33.38
C HIS A 351 10.77 -21.24 -32.38
N VAL A 352 9.99 -21.23 -31.29
CA VAL A 352 10.15 -20.24 -30.21
C VAL A 352 11.46 -20.45 -29.44
N ALA A 353 11.87 -21.69 -29.16
CA ALA A 353 13.16 -21.98 -28.51
C ALA A 353 14.35 -21.53 -29.37
N LEU A 354 14.34 -21.82 -30.68
CA LEU A 354 15.37 -21.35 -31.61
C LEU A 354 15.44 -19.83 -31.65
N LEU A 355 14.29 -19.15 -31.71
CA LEU A 355 14.21 -17.69 -31.71
C LEU A 355 14.79 -17.06 -30.43
N VAL A 356 14.50 -17.65 -29.27
CA VAL A 356 15.01 -17.20 -27.95
C VAL A 356 16.50 -17.51 -27.77
N SER A 357 16.96 -18.69 -28.21
CA SER A 357 18.38 -19.06 -28.20
C SER A 357 19.19 -18.13 -29.11
N MET A 358 18.68 -17.82 -30.31
CA MET A 358 19.31 -16.84 -31.21
C MET A 358 19.41 -15.44 -30.60
N THR A 359 18.38 -14.94 -29.90
CA THR A 359 18.45 -13.63 -29.27
C THR A 359 19.39 -13.62 -28.07
N TYR A 360 19.39 -14.65 -27.21
CA TYR A 360 20.35 -14.75 -26.11
C TYR A 360 21.81 -14.85 -26.61
N GLY A 361 22.08 -15.66 -27.64
CA GLY A 361 23.41 -15.76 -28.24
C GLY A 361 23.90 -14.42 -28.83
N ARG A 362 23.02 -13.61 -29.42
CA ARG A 362 23.38 -12.25 -29.87
C ARG A 362 23.53 -11.25 -28.70
N LEU A 363 22.67 -11.31 -27.69
CA LEU A 363 22.77 -10.48 -26.49
C LEU A 363 24.07 -10.74 -25.71
N ALA A 364 24.47 -12.00 -25.54
CA ALA A 364 25.72 -12.38 -24.87
C ALA A 364 26.99 -11.83 -25.57
N ASN A 365 26.90 -11.50 -26.86
CA ASN A 365 27.97 -10.84 -27.61
C ASN A 365 28.01 -9.31 -27.39
N LEU A 366 26.89 -8.70 -27.00
CA LEU A 366 26.77 -7.27 -26.72
C LEU A 366 27.04 -6.92 -25.24
N VAL A 367 26.96 -7.89 -24.34
CA VAL A 367 27.20 -7.71 -22.91
C VAL A 367 28.69 -7.84 -22.56
N HIS A 368 29.24 -6.83 -21.88
CA HIS A 368 30.63 -6.78 -21.43
C HIS A 368 30.84 -7.32 -20.00
N GLU A 369 29.78 -7.40 -19.19
CA GLU A 369 29.85 -7.92 -17.82
C GLU A 369 29.92 -9.46 -17.80
N GLY A 370 30.94 -10.02 -17.14
CA GLY A 370 31.22 -11.46 -17.16
C GLY A 370 30.09 -12.34 -16.59
N ASN A 371 29.45 -11.92 -15.49
CA ASN A 371 28.36 -12.68 -14.88
C ASN A 371 27.12 -12.67 -15.78
N THR A 372 26.65 -11.47 -16.15
CA THR A 372 25.49 -11.26 -17.03
C THR A 372 25.66 -11.97 -18.38
N LYS A 373 26.89 -12.00 -18.93
CA LYS A 373 27.22 -12.77 -20.15
C LYS A 373 27.17 -14.28 -19.93
N LYS A 374 27.61 -14.77 -18.77
CA LYS A 374 27.52 -16.20 -18.42
C LYS A 374 26.05 -16.61 -18.27
N ASP A 375 25.25 -15.85 -17.53
CA ASP A 375 23.83 -16.13 -17.32
C ASP A 375 23.03 -16.16 -18.64
N LEU A 376 23.38 -15.29 -19.59
CA LEU A 376 22.83 -15.31 -20.95
C LEU A 376 23.28 -16.52 -21.78
N SER A 377 24.48 -17.04 -21.54
CA SER A 377 25.02 -18.23 -22.23
C SER A 377 24.41 -19.50 -21.65
N ASP A 378 24.35 -19.62 -20.33
CA ASP A 378 23.71 -20.70 -19.57
C ASP A 378 22.17 -20.76 -19.81
N ALA A 379 21.55 -19.67 -20.29
CA ALA A 379 20.14 -19.61 -20.70
C ALA A 379 19.92 -19.78 -22.22
N CYS A 380 21.00 -19.88 -23.00
CA CYS A 380 21.00 -20.14 -24.44
C CYS A 380 21.10 -21.63 -24.77
N GLU A 381 21.69 -22.41 -23.84
CA GLU A 381 21.75 -23.89 -23.79
C GLU A 381 20.46 -24.52 -23.22
#